data_AF-A0A538BBE4-F1
#
_entry.id   AF-A0A538BBE4-F1
#
_cell.length_a   1.000
_cell.length_b   1.000
_cell.length_c   1.000
_cell.angle_alpha   90.00
_cell.angle_beta   90.00
_cell.angle_gamma   90.00
#
_symmetry.space_group_name_H-M   'P 1'
#
loop_
_entity.id
_entity.type
_entity.pdbx_description
1 polymer ?
#
loop_
_entity_poly.entity_id
_entity_poly.type
_entity_poly.pdbx_seq_one_letter_code
_entity_poly.pdbx_strand_id
1 'polypeptide(L)'
;MLPGDRRGKTTKRPRTGRGTPRERRIPTFVKGIRRSIGVVLVGIAIFVGFSGVAHAAAQSTSEAENTLTADINQERTNRGLGALTVASDLVAFARQHSANMAAAGHPYHDPNIQSDVQNWQELGDNVGSGASADALHTGFMNSQVHRDEILHPSYTEVGVGAYWAGNVLYVTEVFRLPERTSAPVVRTVSVPVPRPAPAPRVVVRSAAPATPAPTAPAVTTPPPTVAAPASSTSTSLVAAAAPQWPSAALDTQRAASHGPAGTSVPAVAVVAALLLMVVAGLEVSALRRRAERA
;
A
#
# COMPACT_ATOMS: atom_id res chain seq x y z
N MET A 1 -21.97 -23.83 -111.39
CA MET A 1 -21.74 -25.07 -112.15
C MET A 1 -20.25 -25.37 -112.13
N LEU A 2 -19.79 -26.14 -111.13
CA LEU A 2 -18.68 -27.11 -111.18
C LEU A 2 -18.50 -27.72 -109.76
N PRO A 3 -18.25 -29.03 -109.63
CA PRO A 3 -18.36 -29.79 -108.38
C PRO A 3 -17.04 -30.42 -107.89
N GLY A 4 -17.11 -31.03 -106.70
CA GLY A 4 -16.33 -32.22 -106.32
C GLY A 4 -15.01 -31.97 -105.56
N ASP A 5 -14.44 -32.91 -104.82
CA ASP A 5 -14.88 -34.19 -104.24
C ASP A 5 -13.77 -34.61 -103.26
N ARG A 6 -14.12 -35.43 -102.27
CA ARG A 6 -13.28 -36.01 -101.22
C ARG A 6 -12.22 -36.94 -101.80
N ARG A 7 -11.04 -37.05 -101.15
CA ARG A 7 -10.30 -38.32 -101.00
C ARG A 7 -9.44 -38.29 -99.73
N GLY A 8 -9.62 -39.30 -98.88
CA GLY A 8 -8.79 -39.54 -97.69
C GLY A 8 -7.59 -40.43 -97.94
N LYS A 9 -6.75 -40.61 -96.91
CA LYS A 9 -5.97 -41.83 -96.73
C LYS A 9 -5.60 -42.05 -95.26
N THR A 10 -6.06 -43.19 -94.78
CA THR A 10 -5.73 -43.88 -93.53
C THR A 10 -4.34 -44.50 -93.58
N THR A 11 -3.62 -44.57 -92.45
CA THR A 11 -2.77 -45.73 -92.12
C THR A 11 -2.72 -46.00 -90.62
N LYS A 12 -2.73 -47.30 -90.31
CA LYS A 12 -2.95 -47.97 -89.02
C LYS A 12 -1.71 -47.99 -88.12
N ARG A 13 -2.00 -48.10 -86.81
CA ARG A 13 -1.16 -48.53 -85.66
C ARG A 13 -0.43 -49.88 -85.85
N PRO A 14 0.56 -50.17 -84.97
CA PRO A 14 0.39 -51.19 -83.91
C PRO A 14 0.82 -50.68 -82.51
N ARG A 15 0.07 -50.90 -81.41
CA ARG A 15 0.23 -51.94 -80.33
C ARG A 15 1.68 -52.15 -79.88
N THR A 16 2.10 -52.23 -78.61
CA THR A 16 1.50 -52.24 -77.26
C THR A 16 2.69 -52.16 -76.29
N GLY A 17 2.69 -51.24 -75.32
CA GLY A 17 3.73 -51.15 -74.28
C GLY A 17 3.10 -51.28 -72.90
N ARG A 18 3.32 -52.44 -72.27
CA ARG A 18 2.90 -52.82 -70.91
C ARG A 18 3.83 -52.12 -69.91
N GLY A 19 3.29 -51.17 -69.13
CA GLY A 19 3.97 -50.50 -68.01
C GLY A 19 3.18 -50.69 -66.71
N THR A 20 3.90 -51.09 -65.67
CA THR A 20 3.52 -51.57 -64.33
C THR A 20 2.48 -50.73 -63.55
N PRO A 21 1.72 -51.33 -62.60
CA PRO A 21 0.88 -50.56 -61.68
C PRO A 21 1.76 -49.78 -60.68
N ARG A 22 1.70 -48.45 -60.71
CA ARG A 22 2.28 -47.60 -59.66
C ARG A 22 1.41 -47.71 -58.40
N GLU A 23 1.99 -48.37 -57.40
CA GLU A 23 1.58 -48.38 -56.00
C GLU A 23 1.26 -46.96 -55.50
N ARG A 24 0.00 -46.71 -55.12
CA ARG A 24 -0.41 -45.45 -54.48
C ARG A 24 0.13 -45.44 -53.06
N ARG A 25 1.31 -44.86 -52.86
CA ARG A 25 1.78 -44.46 -51.52
C ARG A 25 0.83 -43.39 -50.97
N ILE A 26 0.14 -43.70 -49.89
CA ILE A 26 -0.63 -42.74 -49.10
C ILE A 26 0.39 -41.86 -48.34
N PRO A 27 0.45 -40.54 -48.56
CA PRO A 27 1.33 -39.69 -47.77
C PRO A 27 0.83 -39.60 -46.32
N THR A 28 1.74 -39.90 -45.40
CA THR A 28 1.61 -39.84 -43.94
C THR A 28 1.43 -38.40 -43.42
N PHE A 29 0.34 -37.74 -43.78
CA PHE A 29 0.12 -36.31 -43.50
C PHE A 29 -0.95 -36.03 -42.42
N VAL A 30 -1.07 -36.89 -41.40
CA VAL A 30 -2.05 -36.70 -40.31
C VAL A 30 -1.41 -36.60 -38.91
N LYS A 31 -0.07 -36.72 -38.80
CA LYS A 31 0.62 -36.70 -37.50
C LYS A 31 1.10 -35.32 -37.04
N GLY A 32 0.95 -34.27 -37.85
CA GLY A 32 1.41 -32.91 -37.54
C GLY A 32 0.40 -32.00 -36.82
N ILE A 33 -0.91 -32.30 -36.88
CA ILE A 33 -1.97 -31.40 -36.39
C ILE A 33 -2.26 -31.61 -34.88
N ARG A 34 -1.81 -32.72 -34.29
CA ARG A 34 -2.11 -33.05 -32.88
C ARG A 34 -1.09 -32.48 -31.88
N ARG A 35 0.00 -31.86 -32.34
CA ARG A 35 1.03 -31.24 -31.48
C ARG A 35 0.84 -29.75 -31.23
N SER A 36 0.02 -29.06 -32.04
CA SER A 36 -0.26 -27.63 -31.89
C SER A 36 -1.46 -27.32 -30.99
N ILE A 37 -2.36 -28.28 -30.72
CA ILE A 37 -3.50 -28.07 -29.81
C ILE A 37 -3.07 -28.17 -28.33
N GLY A 38 -2.08 -29.02 -28.01
CA GLY A 38 -1.60 -29.20 -26.64
C GLY A 38 -0.82 -28.01 -26.08
N VAL A 39 -0.10 -27.26 -26.92
CA VAL A 39 0.70 -26.10 -26.49
C VAL A 39 -0.18 -24.86 -26.22
N VAL A 40 -1.30 -24.72 -26.95
CA VAL A 40 -2.22 -23.58 -26.79
C VAL A 40 -3.05 -23.70 -25.51
N LEU A 41 -3.43 -24.92 -25.09
CA LEU A 41 -4.21 -25.12 -23.85
C LEU A 41 -3.37 -24.99 -22.56
N VAL A 42 -2.07 -25.32 -22.60
CA VAL A 42 -1.16 -25.09 -21.46
C VAL A 42 -0.80 -23.60 -21.32
N GLY A 43 -0.71 -22.85 -22.43
CA GLY A 43 -0.50 -21.41 -22.41
C GLY A 43 -1.67 -20.62 -21.79
N ILE A 44 -2.91 -21.04 -22.02
CA ILE A 44 -4.11 -20.37 -21.45
C ILE A 44 -4.24 -20.67 -19.95
N ALA A 45 -3.86 -21.87 -19.49
CA ALA A 45 -3.90 -22.22 -18.07
C ALA A 45 -2.86 -21.45 -17.21
N ILE A 46 -1.75 -21.00 -17.81
CA ILE A 46 -0.74 -20.18 -17.12
C ILE A 46 -1.09 -18.67 -17.21
N PHE A 47 -1.89 -18.24 -18.19
CA PHE A 47 -2.24 -16.82 -18.36
C PHE A 47 -3.48 -16.37 -17.55
N VAL A 48 -4.36 -17.29 -17.15
CA VAL A 48 -5.49 -16.99 -16.25
C VAL A 48 -5.06 -16.93 -14.77
N GLY A 49 -3.83 -17.35 -14.44
CA GLY A 49 -3.28 -17.31 -13.09
C GLY A 49 -2.68 -15.97 -12.64
N PHE A 50 -2.58 -14.97 -13.51
CA PHE A 50 -1.94 -13.68 -13.21
C PHE A 50 -2.92 -12.49 -13.29
N SER A 51 -4.12 -12.64 -12.73
CA SER A 51 -5.07 -11.54 -12.57
C SER A 51 -5.55 -11.39 -11.13
N GLY A 52 -4.66 -11.71 -10.19
CA GLY A 52 -4.82 -11.39 -8.77
C GLY A 52 -3.95 -10.19 -8.40
N VAL A 53 -4.05 -9.05 -9.09
CA VAL A 53 -3.62 -7.80 -8.46
C VAL A 53 -4.73 -7.46 -7.47
N ALA A 54 -4.59 -7.98 -6.24
CA ALA A 54 -5.31 -7.45 -5.11
C ALA A 54 -5.00 -5.94 -5.07
N HIS A 55 -5.94 -5.12 -5.54
CA HIS A 55 -5.88 -3.71 -5.22
C HIS A 55 -6.04 -3.65 -3.71
N ALA A 56 -4.96 -3.36 -2.99
CA ALA A 56 -5.08 -2.94 -1.61
C ALA A 56 -6.07 -1.78 -1.62
N ALA A 57 -7.23 -1.98 -1.00
CA ALA A 57 -8.21 -0.92 -0.90
C ALA A 57 -7.51 0.27 -0.22
N ALA A 58 -7.56 1.45 -0.84
CA ALA A 58 -7.05 2.65 -0.20
C ALA A 58 -7.79 2.81 1.14
N GLN A 59 -7.03 2.97 2.22
CA GLN A 59 -7.56 3.24 3.55
C GLN A 59 -8.58 4.39 3.46
N SER A 60 -9.74 4.27 4.10
CA SER A 60 -10.71 5.37 4.10
C SER A 60 -10.11 6.61 4.79
N THR A 61 -10.60 7.82 4.48
CA THR A 61 -10.12 9.05 5.13
C THR A 61 -10.30 8.99 6.65
N SER A 62 -11.43 8.47 7.13
CA SER A 62 -11.70 8.30 8.56
C SER A 62 -10.76 7.29 9.23
N GLU A 63 -10.39 6.21 8.54
CA GLU A 63 -9.40 5.27 9.08
C GLU A 63 -8.02 5.94 9.18
N ALA A 64 -7.62 6.74 8.18
CA ALA A 64 -6.36 7.46 8.20
C ALA A 64 -6.29 8.46 9.36
N GLU A 65 -7.35 9.24 9.59
CA GLU A 65 -7.46 10.17 10.71
C GLU A 65 -7.37 9.46 12.07
N ASN A 66 -8.04 8.31 12.22
CA ASN A 66 -7.99 7.51 13.44
C ASN A 66 -6.60 6.92 13.69
N THR A 67 -5.93 6.40 12.65
CA THR A 67 -4.55 5.89 12.73
C THR A 67 -3.60 6.99 13.19
N LEU A 68 -3.60 8.14 12.51
CA LEU A 68 -2.74 9.27 12.85
C LEU A 68 -2.97 9.77 14.28
N THR A 69 -4.23 9.88 14.70
CA THR A 69 -4.59 10.29 16.06
C THR A 69 -4.07 9.29 17.10
N ALA A 70 -4.19 7.99 16.82
CA ALA A 70 -3.70 6.94 17.70
C ALA A 70 -2.17 6.97 17.80
N ASP A 71 -1.47 7.14 16.68
CA ASP A 71 -0.02 7.18 16.62
C ASP A 71 0.56 8.41 17.34
N ILE A 72 -0.04 9.60 17.15
CA ILE A 72 0.28 10.82 17.91
C ILE A 72 0.21 10.54 19.43
N ASN A 73 -0.90 9.97 19.88
CA ASN A 73 -1.11 9.72 21.30
C ASN A 73 -0.21 8.60 21.84
N GLN A 74 0.10 7.59 21.04
CA GLN A 74 1.08 6.56 21.39
C GLN A 74 2.48 7.18 21.56
N GLU A 75 2.89 8.04 20.62
CA GLU A 75 4.19 8.69 20.66
C GLU A 75 4.35 9.61 21.89
N ARG A 76 3.30 10.38 22.21
CA ARG A 76 3.22 11.24 23.39
C ARG A 76 3.27 10.44 24.69
N THR A 77 2.43 9.41 24.83
CA THR A 77 2.37 8.59 26.05
C THR A 77 3.66 7.80 26.29
N ASN A 78 4.31 7.32 25.24
CA ASN A 78 5.63 6.67 25.33
C ASN A 78 6.72 7.59 25.89
N ARG A 79 6.52 8.91 25.84
CA ARG A 79 7.44 9.95 26.36
C ARG A 79 6.95 10.58 27.66
N GLY A 80 5.90 10.04 28.27
CA GLY A 80 5.34 10.57 29.51
C GLY A 80 4.54 11.86 29.35
N LEU A 81 4.17 12.22 28.11
CA LEU A 81 3.25 13.33 27.84
C LEU A 81 1.80 12.86 27.93
N GLY A 82 0.90 13.80 28.21
CA GLY A 82 -0.54 13.54 28.17
C GLY A 82 -1.03 13.27 26.75
N ALA A 83 -1.92 12.28 26.61
CA ALA A 83 -2.67 12.07 25.38
C ALA A 83 -3.58 13.28 25.10
N LEU A 84 -3.66 13.65 23.82
CA LEU A 84 -4.50 14.72 23.32
C LEU A 84 -5.95 14.24 23.16
N THR A 85 -6.89 15.11 23.52
CA THR A 85 -8.32 14.89 23.29
C THR A 85 -8.69 15.35 21.88
N VAL A 86 -9.45 14.55 21.14
CA VAL A 86 -9.93 14.97 19.82
C VAL A 86 -10.99 16.06 19.96
N ALA A 87 -10.76 17.21 19.33
CA ALA A 87 -11.71 18.33 19.30
C ALA A 87 -12.37 18.42 17.91
N SER A 88 -13.71 18.34 17.87
CA SER A 88 -14.45 18.21 16.62
C SER A 88 -14.36 19.44 15.71
N ASP A 89 -14.21 20.64 16.29
CA ASP A 89 -13.99 21.88 15.56
C ASP A 89 -12.62 21.89 14.87
N LEU A 90 -11.58 21.39 15.54
CA LEU A 90 -10.25 21.22 14.94
C LEU A 90 -10.27 20.17 13.81
N VAL A 91 -10.98 19.06 13.98
CA VAL A 91 -11.16 18.04 12.93
C VAL A 91 -11.85 18.64 11.70
N ALA A 92 -12.88 19.47 11.91
CA ALA A 92 -13.59 20.12 10.80
C ALA A 92 -12.66 21.04 10.00
N PHE A 93 -11.88 21.88 10.70
CA PHE A 93 -10.87 22.73 10.06
C PHE A 93 -9.82 21.89 9.32
N ALA A 94 -9.24 20.88 9.98
CA ALA A 94 -8.17 20.06 9.41
C ALA A 94 -8.62 19.30 8.14
N ARG A 95 -9.87 18.82 8.11
CA ARG A 95 -10.46 18.18 6.91
C ARG A 95 -10.62 19.17 5.77
N GLN A 96 -11.11 20.37 6.06
CA GLN A 96 -11.26 21.41 5.05
C GLN A 96 -9.89 21.80 4.47
N HIS A 97 -8.88 21.97 5.33
CA HIS A 97 -7.54 22.32 4.88
C HIS A 97 -6.88 21.19 4.07
N SER A 98 -7.05 19.93 4.50
CA SER A 98 -6.59 18.77 3.73
C SER A 98 -7.21 18.71 2.32
N ALA A 99 -8.50 19.03 2.20
CA ALA A 99 -9.17 19.13 0.90
C ALA A 99 -8.62 20.30 0.05
N ASN A 100 -8.30 21.43 0.68
CA ASN A 100 -7.69 22.58 -0.01
C ASN A 100 -6.28 22.24 -0.53
N MET A 101 -5.45 21.58 0.28
CA MET A 101 -4.12 21.10 -0.16
C MET A 101 -4.22 20.08 -1.29
N ALA A 102 -5.20 19.18 -1.23
CA ALA A 102 -5.47 18.23 -2.30
C ALA A 102 -5.85 18.95 -3.61
N ALA A 103 -6.66 20.02 -3.53
CA ALA A 103 -7.01 20.83 -4.68
C ALA A 103 -5.81 21.64 -5.24
N ALA A 104 -4.92 22.11 -4.36
CA ALA A 104 -3.69 22.81 -4.74
C ALA A 104 -2.60 21.86 -5.29
N GLY A 105 -2.67 20.57 -4.93
CA GLY A 105 -1.72 19.55 -5.34
C GLY A 105 -0.42 19.52 -4.53
N HIS A 106 -0.28 20.32 -3.47
CA HIS A 106 0.88 20.31 -2.58
C HIS A 106 0.51 20.70 -1.14
N PRO A 107 1.26 20.24 -0.11
CA PRO A 107 1.08 20.72 1.25
C PRO A 107 1.44 22.20 1.40
N TYR A 108 0.70 22.93 2.23
CA TYR A 108 1.01 24.29 2.67
C TYR A 108 0.30 24.59 4.00
N HIS A 109 0.88 25.44 4.84
CA HIS A 109 0.21 25.91 6.06
C HIS A 109 -0.86 26.95 5.73
N ASP A 110 -1.98 26.95 6.44
CA ASP A 110 -3.00 28.00 6.29
C ASP A 110 -2.50 29.30 6.96
N PRO A 111 -2.30 30.40 6.22
CA PRO A 111 -1.81 31.65 6.80
C PRO A 111 -2.82 32.29 7.79
N ASN A 112 -4.08 31.86 7.78
CA ASN A 112 -5.16 32.39 8.61
C ASN A 112 -5.58 31.42 9.74
N ILE A 113 -4.81 30.36 10.00
CA ILE A 113 -5.15 29.37 11.03
C ILE A 113 -5.47 30.01 12.40
N GLN A 114 -4.76 31.09 12.75
CA GLN A 114 -4.96 31.84 14.00
C GLN A 114 -6.31 32.55 14.09
N SER A 115 -6.88 32.97 12.95
CA SER A 115 -8.21 33.59 12.91
C SER A 115 -9.33 32.58 12.69
N ASP A 116 -9.03 31.44 12.08
CA ASP A 116 -10.03 30.44 11.72
C ASP A 116 -10.28 29.45 12.86
N VAL A 117 -9.23 29.07 13.59
CA VAL A 117 -9.33 28.28 14.82
C VAL A 117 -9.60 29.21 16.01
N GLN A 118 -10.61 28.86 16.81
CA GLN A 118 -11.04 29.65 17.97
C GLN A 118 -10.52 29.06 19.28
N ASN A 119 -10.68 29.81 20.37
CA ASN A 119 -10.49 29.37 21.76
C ASN A 119 -9.11 28.75 22.03
N TRP A 120 -8.00 29.40 21.64
CA TRP A 120 -6.66 28.86 21.86
C TRP A 120 -5.74 29.83 22.62
N GLN A 121 -4.96 29.29 23.55
CA GLN A 121 -3.80 29.96 24.17
C GLN A 121 -2.52 29.66 23.39
N GLU A 122 -2.39 28.42 22.94
CA GLU A 122 -1.34 27.96 22.04
C GLU A 122 -1.97 27.13 20.93
N LEU A 123 -1.42 27.27 19.73
CA LEU A 123 -1.93 26.67 18.50
C LEU A 123 -0.75 26.34 17.59
N GLY A 124 -0.77 25.16 17.00
CA GLY A 124 0.20 24.74 16.00
C GLY A 124 -0.41 23.74 15.03
N ASP A 125 0.25 23.54 13.89
CA ASP A 125 -0.19 22.59 12.86
C ASP A 125 0.97 21.87 12.17
N ASN A 126 0.68 20.63 11.77
CA ASN A 126 1.48 19.90 10.80
C ASN A 126 0.66 19.69 9.53
N VAL A 127 1.32 19.76 8.38
CA VAL A 127 0.73 19.44 7.08
C VAL A 127 1.64 18.51 6.30
N GLY A 128 1.06 17.61 5.53
CA GLY A 128 1.82 16.68 4.72
C GLY A 128 1.01 15.98 3.65
N SER A 129 1.72 15.33 2.73
CA SER A 129 1.12 14.43 1.75
C SER A 129 1.96 13.16 1.57
N GLY A 130 1.33 12.00 1.45
CA GLY A 130 2.04 10.72 1.37
C GLY A 130 1.15 9.57 0.89
N ALA A 131 1.73 8.37 0.89
CA ALA A 131 1.07 7.17 0.37
C ALA A 131 0.16 6.46 1.40
N SER A 132 0.31 6.76 2.70
CA SER A 132 -0.49 6.20 3.79
C SER A 132 -0.36 7.04 5.06
N ALA A 133 -1.26 6.81 6.02
CA ALA A 133 -1.19 7.38 7.36
C ALA A 133 0.14 7.04 8.06
N ASP A 134 0.52 5.76 8.11
CA ASP A 134 1.75 5.30 8.77
C ASP A 134 3.02 5.95 8.18
N ALA A 135 3.06 6.09 6.86
CA ALA A 135 4.20 6.71 6.16
C ALA A 135 4.28 8.21 6.48
N LEU A 136 3.14 8.89 6.56
CA LEU A 136 3.06 10.30 6.95
C LEU A 136 3.47 10.50 8.41
N HIS A 137 2.93 9.70 9.33
CA HIS A 137 3.30 9.78 10.74
C HIS A 137 4.80 9.55 10.92
N THR A 138 5.36 8.50 10.29
CA THR A 138 6.80 8.24 10.29
C THR A 138 7.59 9.44 9.72
N GLY A 139 7.09 10.06 8.65
CA GLY A 139 7.69 11.25 8.06
C GLY A 139 7.69 12.46 8.99
N PHE A 140 6.56 12.73 9.65
CA PHE A 140 6.45 13.78 10.67
C PHE A 140 7.41 13.50 11.83
N MET A 141 7.42 12.27 12.33
CA MET A 141 8.30 11.87 13.42
C MET A 141 9.78 11.86 13.06
N ASN A 142 10.15 11.83 11.78
CA ASN A 142 11.55 11.98 11.34
C ASN A 142 11.96 13.44 11.11
N SER A 143 11.01 14.36 10.98
CA SER A 143 11.25 15.80 10.88
C SER A 143 11.30 16.44 12.26
N GLN A 144 12.35 17.19 12.57
CA GLN A 144 12.46 17.87 13.87
C GLN A 144 11.27 18.83 14.09
N VAL A 145 10.93 19.65 13.09
CA VAL A 145 9.86 20.66 13.20
C VAL A 145 8.50 20.00 13.45
N HIS A 146 8.13 18.97 12.67
CA HIS A 146 6.83 18.31 12.86
C HIS A 146 6.75 17.51 14.17
N ARG A 147 7.87 16.87 14.54
CA ARG A 147 7.99 16.15 15.81
C ARG A 147 7.80 17.09 17.00
N ASP A 148 8.38 18.28 16.94
CA ASP A 148 8.29 19.27 18.02
C ASP A 148 6.84 19.72 18.25
N GLU A 149 6.03 19.85 17.19
CA GLU A 149 4.57 20.11 17.32
C GLU A 149 3.83 18.91 17.94
N ILE A 150 4.05 17.69 17.44
CA ILE A 150 3.42 16.46 17.97
C ILE A 150 3.72 16.27 19.45
N LEU A 151 4.96 16.60 19.86
CA LEU A 151 5.46 16.42 21.22
C LEU A 151 5.37 17.69 22.08
N HIS A 152 4.75 18.77 21.59
CA HIS A 152 4.69 20.01 22.35
C HIS A 152 3.93 19.76 23.67
N PRO A 153 4.53 20.08 24.83
CA PRO A 153 4.02 19.61 26.12
C PRO A 153 2.74 20.34 26.56
N SER A 154 2.52 21.56 26.08
CA SER A 154 1.35 22.38 26.45
C SER A 154 0.05 21.93 25.79
N TYR A 155 0.09 21.29 24.62
CA TYR A 155 -1.12 20.92 23.90
C TYR A 155 -1.93 19.87 24.66
N THR A 156 -3.25 20.03 24.63
CA THR A 156 -4.21 19.10 25.26
C THR A 156 -5.28 18.61 24.30
N GLU A 157 -5.44 19.28 23.15
CA GLU A 157 -6.41 18.94 22.11
C GLU A 157 -5.75 18.76 20.75
N VAL A 158 -6.37 17.93 19.90
CA VAL A 158 -5.95 17.70 18.52
C VAL A 158 -7.15 17.58 17.59
N GLY A 159 -7.00 18.02 16.35
CA GLY A 159 -7.87 17.65 15.24
C GLY A 159 -7.03 17.14 14.08
N VAL A 160 -7.33 15.94 13.60
CA VAL A 160 -6.70 15.37 12.41
C VAL A 160 -7.71 15.32 11.29
N GLY A 161 -7.33 15.82 10.13
CA GLY A 161 -8.10 15.75 8.89
C GLY A 161 -7.29 15.08 7.80
N ALA A 162 -7.98 14.31 6.97
CA ALA A 162 -7.35 13.65 5.83
C ALA A 162 -8.21 13.72 4.57
N TYR A 163 -7.56 13.80 3.41
CA TYR A 163 -8.24 13.81 2.12
C TYR A 163 -7.42 13.06 1.06
N TRP A 164 -8.06 12.14 0.33
CA TRP A 164 -7.43 11.42 -0.78
C TRP A 164 -7.65 12.14 -2.12
N ALA A 165 -6.57 12.41 -2.84
CA ALA A 165 -6.60 12.75 -4.27
C ALA A 165 -5.85 11.68 -5.06
N GLY A 166 -6.61 10.77 -5.68
CA GLY A 166 -6.05 9.56 -6.29
C GLY A 166 -5.35 8.70 -5.24
N ASN A 167 -4.05 8.49 -5.40
CA ASN A 167 -3.23 7.67 -4.50
C ASN A 167 -2.39 8.52 -3.53
N VAL A 168 -2.68 9.82 -3.41
CA VAL A 168 -2.00 10.73 -2.49
C VAL A 168 -2.97 11.12 -1.38
N LEU A 169 -2.56 10.84 -0.15
CA LEU A 169 -3.24 11.26 1.07
C LEU A 169 -2.68 12.60 1.50
N TYR A 170 -3.51 13.63 1.63
CA TYR A 170 -3.19 14.93 2.22
C TYR A 170 -3.71 14.96 3.65
N VAL A 171 -2.90 15.46 4.58
CA VAL A 171 -3.19 15.47 6.01
C VAL A 171 -2.87 16.80 6.63
N THR A 172 -3.75 17.23 7.54
CA THR A 172 -3.52 18.32 8.48
C THR A 172 -3.71 17.78 9.89
N GLU A 173 -2.75 18.05 10.78
CA GLU A 173 -2.88 17.87 12.23
C GLU A 173 -2.89 19.26 12.86
N VAL A 174 -3.91 19.58 13.64
CA VAL A 174 -3.99 20.86 14.37
C VAL A 174 -3.99 20.58 15.85
N PHE A 175 -3.11 21.24 16.58
CA PHE A 175 -2.92 21.06 18.01
C PHE A 175 -3.31 22.33 18.76
N ARG A 176 -3.95 22.17 19.92
CA ARG A 176 -4.42 23.31 20.71
C ARG A 176 -4.22 23.10 22.20
N LEU A 177 -3.73 24.14 22.87
CA LEU A 177 -4.04 24.40 24.28
C LEU A 177 -5.23 25.36 24.28
N PRO A 178 -6.43 24.96 24.71
CA PRO A 178 -7.58 25.84 24.62
C PRO A 178 -7.46 27.01 25.59
N GLU A 179 -8.05 28.17 25.25
CA GLU A 179 -8.32 29.22 26.23
C GLU A 179 -9.07 28.60 27.41
N ARG A 180 -8.62 28.88 28.64
CA ARG A 180 -9.29 28.34 29.84
C ARG A 180 -10.73 28.83 29.85
N THR A 181 -11.65 28.03 29.35
CA THR A 181 -13.01 28.06 29.85
C THR A 181 -12.92 27.42 31.23
N SER A 182 -13.34 28.13 32.26
CA SER A 182 -13.43 27.61 33.63
C SER A 182 -14.25 26.32 33.63
N ALA A 183 -13.62 25.16 33.38
CA ALA A 183 -14.24 23.88 33.57
C ALA A 183 -14.51 23.75 35.08
N PRO A 184 -15.70 23.30 35.49
CA PRO A 184 -16.01 23.15 36.90
C PRO A 184 -14.98 22.18 37.46
N VAL A 185 -14.23 22.61 38.48
CA VAL A 185 -13.42 21.69 39.27
C VAL A 185 -14.40 20.70 39.87
N VAL A 186 -14.54 19.53 39.26
CA VAL A 186 -15.10 18.37 39.95
C VAL A 186 -14.08 18.02 41.01
N ARG A 187 -14.20 18.67 42.18
CA ARG A 187 -13.55 18.21 43.40
C ARG A 187 -14.08 16.81 43.61
N THR A 188 -13.27 15.81 43.29
CA THR A 188 -13.46 14.49 43.86
C THR A 188 -13.37 14.66 45.37
N VAL A 189 -14.51 14.74 46.04
CA VAL A 189 -14.57 14.50 47.48
C VAL A 189 -14.15 13.05 47.63
N SER A 190 -12.91 12.83 48.03
CA SER A 190 -12.41 11.52 48.43
C SER A 190 -13.27 11.05 49.60
N VAL A 191 -14.32 10.28 49.32
CA VAL A 191 -15.03 9.54 50.37
C VAL A 191 -14.01 8.59 50.97
N PRO A 192 -13.72 8.66 52.29
CA PRO A 192 -12.78 7.74 52.91
C PRO A 192 -13.32 6.32 52.73
N VAL A 193 -12.56 5.47 52.05
CA VAL A 193 -12.85 4.04 52.00
C VAL A 193 -12.85 3.52 53.44
N PRO A 194 -13.94 2.88 53.93
CA PRO A 194 -13.95 2.29 55.26
C PRO A 194 -12.83 1.26 55.37
N ARG A 195 -11.98 1.40 56.40
CA ARG A 195 -10.93 0.44 56.72
C ARG A 195 -11.56 -0.96 56.85
N PRO A 196 -11.05 -2.00 56.15
CA PRO A 196 -11.55 -3.37 56.35
C PRO A 196 -11.40 -3.78 57.82
N ALA A 197 -12.44 -4.38 58.38
CA ALA A 197 -12.40 -4.94 59.73
C ALA A 197 -11.31 -6.02 59.82
N PRO A 198 -10.59 -6.14 60.95
CA PRO A 198 -9.54 -7.14 61.09
C PRO A 198 -10.14 -8.55 60.99
N ALA A 199 -9.50 -9.40 60.18
CA ALA A 199 -9.87 -10.80 60.04
C ALA A 199 -9.78 -11.53 61.38
N PRO A 200 -10.67 -12.50 61.66
CA PRO A 200 -10.59 -13.30 62.89
C PRO A 200 -9.26 -14.05 62.95
N ARG A 201 -8.56 -13.96 64.10
CA ARG A 201 -7.37 -14.77 64.37
C ARG A 201 -7.75 -16.25 64.33
N VAL A 202 -7.25 -16.96 63.33
CA VAL A 202 -7.18 -18.42 63.37
C VAL A 202 -6.19 -18.80 64.45
N VAL A 203 -6.68 -19.38 65.54
CA VAL A 203 -5.84 -20.00 66.57
C VAL A 203 -5.30 -21.30 65.97
N VAL A 204 -4.09 -21.24 65.40
CA VAL A 204 -3.35 -22.44 65.03
C VAL A 204 -2.92 -23.12 66.33
N ARG A 205 -3.49 -24.29 66.63
CA ARG A 205 -2.94 -25.17 67.67
C ARG A 205 -1.54 -25.57 67.26
N SER A 206 -0.58 -25.20 68.10
CA SER A 206 0.82 -25.60 67.99
C SER A 206 0.90 -27.14 67.96
N ALA A 207 1.31 -27.70 66.82
CA ALA A 207 1.72 -29.10 66.73
C ALA A 207 3.14 -29.25 67.28
N ALA A 208 3.35 -30.30 68.06
CA ALA A 208 4.59 -30.66 68.75
C ALA A 208 5.82 -30.74 67.81
N PRO A 209 7.05 -30.55 68.34
CA PRO A 209 8.24 -30.38 67.52
C PRO A 209 8.71 -31.70 66.90
N ALA A 210 8.91 -31.71 65.59
CA ALA A 210 9.68 -32.74 64.91
C ALA A 210 11.18 -32.43 65.04
N THR A 211 11.94 -33.46 65.38
CA THR A 211 13.40 -33.54 65.58
C THR A 211 14.20 -33.00 64.39
N PRO A 212 15.37 -32.32 64.59
CA PRO A 212 16.13 -31.71 63.50
C PRO A 212 16.97 -32.75 62.73
N ALA A 213 16.92 -32.66 61.40
CA ALA A 213 17.85 -33.35 60.49
C ALA A 213 19.11 -32.49 60.25
N PRO A 214 20.28 -33.11 59.98
CA PRO A 214 21.58 -32.44 60.07
C PRO A 214 21.88 -31.49 58.91
N THR A 215 22.59 -30.42 59.28
CA THR A 215 23.11 -29.31 58.48
C THR A 215 23.98 -29.77 57.31
N ALA A 216 23.66 -29.29 56.10
CA ALA A 216 24.59 -29.27 54.97
C ALA A 216 25.29 -27.89 54.91
N PRO A 217 26.62 -27.85 54.63
CA PRO A 217 27.44 -26.66 54.82
C PRO A 217 27.15 -25.53 53.83
N ALA A 218 27.28 -24.30 54.33
CA ALA A 218 27.24 -23.07 53.57
C ALA A 218 28.35 -23.03 52.51
N VAL A 219 27.98 -22.72 51.27
CA VAL A 219 28.93 -22.27 50.25
C VAL A 219 29.03 -20.76 50.34
N THR A 220 30.21 -20.32 50.78
CA THR A 220 30.64 -18.93 50.92
C THR A 220 31.18 -18.37 49.61
N THR A 221 30.63 -17.20 49.21
CA THR A 221 31.30 -16.00 48.61
C THR A 221 31.96 -16.10 47.21
N PRO A 222 32.25 -15.00 46.46
CA PRO A 222 32.08 -13.55 46.75
C PRO A 222 31.45 -12.70 45.58
N PRO A 223 31.06 -11.42 45.80
CA PRO A 223 31.14 -10.34 44.78
C PRO A 223 32.55 -9.71 44.83
N PRO A 224 33.05 -8.81 43.95
CA PRO A 224 32.37 -7.92 43.00
C PRO A 224 33.12 -7.81 41.64
N THR A 225 32.68 -6.93 40.73
CA THR A 225 33.59 -6.01 40.01
C THR A 225 32.81 -4.81 39.52
N VAL A 226 33.10 -3.67 40.14
CA VAL A 226 32.81 -2.33 39.63
C VAL A 226 33.74 -2.08 38.46
N ALA A 227 33.20 -1.66 37.31
CA ALA A 227 33.97 -0.99 36.28
C ALA A 227 33.18 0.24 35.79
N ALA A 228 33.61 1.40 36.29
CA ALA A 228 33.53 2.70 35.61
C ALA A 228 34.97 3.24 35.60
N PRO A 229 35.31 4.32 34.86
CA PRO A 229 34.64 4.98 33.73
C PRO A 229 35.56 5.06 32.49
N ALA A 230 35.03 5.37 31.30
CA ALA A 230 35.86 5.96 30.25
C ALA A 230 35.02 6.76 29.23
N SER A 231 35.36 8.04 29.16
CA SER A 231 35.40 8.88 27.96
C SER A 231 34.08 9.39 27.37
N SER A 232 33.66 10.52 27.90
CA SER A 232 33.02 11.61 27.16
C SER A 232 33.83 11.98 25.92
N THR A 233 33.21 11.90 24.74
CA THR A 233 33.61 12.69 23.57
C THR A 233 32.36 13.33 23.00
N SER A 234 32.13 14.59 23.36
CA SER A 234 31.16 15.46 22.73
C SER A 234 31.73 15.91 21.40
N THR A 235 31.32 15.29 20.30
CA THR A 235 31.51 15.87 18.97
C THR A 235 30.32 16.76 18.68
N SER A 236 30.52 18.07 18.84
CA SER A 236 29.68 19.10 18.27
C SER A 236 29.66 18.90 16.75
N LEU A 237 28.53 18.45 16.20
CA LEU A 237 28.30 18.49 14.77
C LEU A 237 27.44 19.71 14.44
N VAL A 238 28.05 20.59 13.67
CA VAL A 238 27.47 21.76 13.02
C VAL A 238 26.11 21.41 12.41
N ALA A 239 25.13 22.30 12.64
CA ALA A 239 23.82 22.30 12.02
C ALA A 239 23.93 22.17 10.49
N ALA A 240 23.61 20.99 9.99
CA ALA A 240 23.32 20.77 8.58
C ALA A 240 21.82 21.01 8.38
N ALA A 241 21.50 21.91 7.46
CA ALA A 241 20.13 22.23 7.04
C ALA A 241 19.32 20.95 6.78
N ALA A 242 18.10 20.92 7.33
CA ALA A 242 17.17 19.83 7.16
C ALA A 242 16.84 19.61 5.66
N PRO A 243 16.63 18.36 5.23
CA PRO A 243 16.23 18.06 3.85
C PRO A 243 14.81 18.56 3.62
N GLN A 244 14.69 19.64 2.84
CA GLN A 244 13.51 19.92 2.03
C GLN A 244 13.20 18.67 1.19
N TRP A 245 12.02 18.08 1.38
CA TRP A 245 11.57 16.96 0.57
C TRP A 245 11.53 17.43 -0.90
N PRO A 246 12.29 16.81 -1.82
CA PRO A 246 12.27 17.26 -3.21
C PRO A 246 10.92 16.88 -3.82
N SER A 247 10.14 17.89 -4.22
CA SER A 247 8.91 17.77 -5.02
C SER A 247 9.09 17.05 -6.36
N ALA A 248 10.34 16.72 -6.74
CA ALA A 248 10.71 16.14 -8.03
C ALA A 248 10.29 14.67 -8.22
N ALA A 249 9.93 13.94 -7.15
CA ALA A 249 9.47 12.56 -7.29
C ALA A 249 8.05 12.44 -7.86
N LEU A 250 7.24 13.51 -7.81
CA LEU A 250 5.86 13.54 -8.33
C LEU A 250 5.79 14.03 -9.78
N ASP A 251 6.79 14.77 -10.27
CA ASP A 251 6.80 15.30 -11.65
C ASP A 251 6.99 14.20 -12.72
N THR A 252 7.63 13.08 -12.37
CA THR A 252 7.74 11.94 -13.30
C THR A 252 6.39 11.23 -13.52
N GLN A 253 5.45 11.32 -12.57
CA GLN A 253 4.07 10.85 -12.77
C GLN A 253 3.16 11.88 -13.46
N ARG A 254 3.49 13.17 -13.41
CA ARG A 254 2.72 14.25 -14.05
C ARG A 254 2.83 14.26 -15.58
N ALA A 255 3.95 13.79 -16.12
CA ALA A 255 4.17 13.70 -17.57
C ALA A 255 3.41 12.55 -18.26
N ALA A 256 2.86 11.59 -17.50
CA ALA A 256 2.17 10.42 -18.06
C ALA A 256 0.63 10.53 -18.08
N SER A 257 0.03 11.55 -17.46
CA SER A 257 -1.42 11.60 -17.22
C SER A 257 -2.19 12.72 -17.94
N HIS A 258 -1.53 13.59 -18.72
CA HIS A 258 -2.20 14.63 -19.51
C HIS A 258 -2.53 14.16 -20.93
N GLY A 259 -3.46 13.20 -21.04
CA GLY A 259 -4.20 12.91 -22.26
C GLY A 259 -5.62 13.48 -22.17
N PRO A 260 -6.24 13.96 -23.27
CA PRO A 260 -7.58 14.52 -23.21
C PRO A 260 -8.59 13.44 -22.80
N ALA A 261 -9.62 13.86 -22.07
CA ALA A 261 -10.71 13.02 -21.57
C ALA A 261 -11.27 12.11 -22.67
N GLY A 262 -10.87 10.84 -22.61
CA GLY A 262 -11.31 9.78 -23.51
C GLY A 262 -11.44 8.52 -22.68
N THR A 263 -12.61 7.89 -22.74
CA THR A 263 -12.92 6.60 -22.11
C THR A 263 -11.76 5.63 -22.28
N SER A 264 -11.02 5.39 -21.19
CA SER A 264 -9.86 4.51 -21.20
C SER A 264 -10.35 3.06 -21.28
N VAL A 265 -10.42 2.55 -22.50
CA VAL A 265 -10.40 1.11 -22.73
C VAL A 265 -9.08 0.61 -22.13
N PRO A 266 -9.09 -0.32 -21.13
CA PRO A 266 -7.86 -0.74 -20.48
C PRO A 266 -6.88 -1.28 -21.52
N ALA A 267 -5.59 -0.92 -21.42
CA ALA A 267 -4.54 -1.29 -22.38
C ALA A 267 -4.50 -2.79 -22.73
N VAL A 268 -5.02 -3.63 -21.82
CA VAL A 268 -5.23 -5.07 -22.01
C VAL A 268 -6.14 -5.38 -23.21
N ALA A 269 -7.20 -4.60 -23.44
CA ALA A 269 -8.14 -4.82 -24.54
C ALA A 269 -7.58 -4.36 -25.91
N VAL A 270 -6.70 -3.36 -25.94
CA VAL A 270 -6.00 -2.93 -27.16
C VAL A 270 -4.99 -4.00 -27.60
N VAL A 271 -4.25 -4.58 -26.66
CA VAL A 271 -3.31 -5.69 -26.93
C VAL A 271 -4.07 -6.95 -27.36
N ALA A 272 -5.21 -7.26 -26.73
CA ALA A 272 -6.06 -8.38 -27.14
C ALA A 272 -6.67 -8.19 -28.54
N ALA A 273 -7.12 -6.99 -28.88
CA ALA A 273 -7.65 -6.67 -30.21
C ALA A 273 -6.58 -6.73 -31.31
N LEU A 274 -5.36 -6.25 -31.02
CA LEU A 274 -4.22 -6.34 -31.94
C LEU A 274 -3.79 -7.81 -32.17
N LEU A 275 -3.80 -8.64 -31.13
CA LEU A 275 -3.49 -10.07 -31.26
C LEU A 275 -4.57 -10.80 -32.08
N LEU A 276 -5.85 -10.48 -31.90
CA LEU A 276 -6.95 -11.06 -32.70
C LEU A 276 -6.86 -10.66 -34.19
N MET A 277 -6.47 -9.42 -34.49
CA MET A 277 -6.25 -8.95 -35.86
C MET A 277 -5.09 -9.69 -36.55
N VAL A 278 -4.00 -9.98 -35.84
CA VAL A 278 -2.85 -10.73 -36.39
C VAL A 278 -3.23 -12.19 -36.67
N VAL A 279 -4.00 -12.83 -35.78
CA VAL A 279 -4.46 -14.21 -35.99
C VAL A 279 -5.45 -14.29 -37.17
N ALA A 280 -6.40 -13.36 -37.27
CA ALA A 280 -7.34 -13.31 -38.40
C ALA A 280 -6.64 -13.00 -39.74
N GLY A 281 -5.62 -12.13 -39.74
CA GLY A 281 -4.83 -11.82 -40.93
C GLY A 281 -4.05 -13.03 -41.47
N LEU A 282 -3.51 -13.87 -40.58
CA LEU A 282 -2.79 -15.09 -40.95
C LEU A 282 -3.72 -16.16 -41.56
N GLU A 283 -4.94 -16.30 -41.02
CA GLU A 283 -6.00 -17.19 -41.55
C GLU A 283 -6.44 -16.78 -42.96
N VAL A 284 -6.72 -15.50 -43.19
CA VAL A 284 -7.12 -14.96 -44.51
C VAL A 284 -5.99 -15.14 -45.54
N SER A 285 -4.74 -14.92 -45.12
CA SER A 285 -3.56 -15.14 -45.96
C SER A 285 -3.38 -16.61 -46.37
N ALA A 286 -3.71 -17.54 -45.48
CA ALA A 286 -3.65 -18.97 -45.75
C ALA A 286 -4.77 -19.43 -46.70
N LEU A 287 -5.97 -18.85 -46.59
CA LEU A 287 -7.10 -19.13 -47.49
C LEU A 287 -6.84 -18.61 -48.91
N ARG A 288 -6.27 -17.41 -49.04
CA ARG A 288 -5.94 -16.82 -50.36
C ARG A 288 -4.89 -17.63 -51.12
N ARG A 289 -3.85 -18.09 -50.42
CA ARG A 289 -2.82 -19.00 -51.00
C ARG A 289 -3.36 -20.37 -51.40
N ARG A 290 -4.49 -20.81 -50.85
CA ARG A 290 -5.17 -22.05 -51.25
C ARG A 290 -6.05 -21.84 -52.49
N ALA A 291 -6.73 -20.70 -52.58
CA ALA A 291 -7.53 -20.34 -53.75
C ALA A 291 -6.69 -20.11 -55.01
N GLU A 292 -5.46 -19.58 -54.87
CA GLU A 292 -4.52 -19.38 -55.99
C GLU A 292 -3.83 -20.68 -56.47
N ARG A 293 -4.02 -21.79 -55.75
CA ARG A 293 -3.41 -23.10 -56.05
C ARG A 293 -4.43 -24.16 -56.51
N ALA A 294 -5.70 -23.79 -56.62
CA ALA A 294 -6.80 -24.62 -57.12
C ALA A 294 -7.15 -24.20 -58.56
#